data_AF-M9ZZ59-F1
#
_entry.id   AF-M9ZZ59-F1
#
_cell.length_a   1.000
_cell.length_b   1.000
_cell.length_c   1.000
_cell.angle_alpha   90.00
_cell.angle_beta   90.00
_cell.angle_gamma   90.00
#
_symmetry.space_group_name_H-M   'P 1'
#
loop_
_entity.id
_entity.type
_entity.pdbx_description
1 polymer ?
#
loop_
_entity_poly.entity_id
_entity_poly.type
_entity_poly.pdbx_seq_one_letter_code
_entity_poly.pdbx_strand_id
1 'polypeptide(L)'
;GWIFQYALVDRTGKNDLAQLRALQDWFLKFELKSLPNVAEVASVGGMVKQYQVVLDPLKLAAYGLNQGQVREALLGANQESGGSVLELAGAEYMVRAGGYLKTLDDFRAIPLVARGNVPVRLGDIATVQVGPEMRRG
;
A
#
# COMPACT_ATOMS: atom_id res chain seq x y z
N GLY A 1 22.35 24.53 0.50
CA GLY A 1 21.21 25.42 0.22
C GLY A 1 20.45 24.91 -0.99
N TRP A 2 19.17 25.23 -1.12
CA TRP A 2 18.34 24.81 -2.25
C TRP A 2 18.66 25.67 -3.47
N ILE A 3 18.99 25.07 -4.62
CA ILE A 3 19.36 25.80 -5.83
C ILE A 3 18.15 26.13 -6.73
N PHE A 4 17.06 25.38 -6.61
CA PHE A 4 15.85 25.55 -7.42
C PHE A 4 14.63 24.99 -6.66
N GLN A 5 13.48 25.66 -6.79
CA GLN A 5 12.21 25.26 -6.18
C GLN A 5 11.07 25.42 -7.18
N TYR A 6 10.12 24.48 -7.17
CA TYR A 6 8.92 24.52 -7.99
C TYR A 6 7.73 23.90 -7.24
N ALA A 7 6.53 24.14 -7.76
CA ALA A 7 5.30 23.55 -7.26
C ALA A 7 4.49 22.96 -8.43
N LEU A 8 3.86 21.80 -8.19
CA LEU A 8 2.93 21.20 -9.12
C LEU A 8 1.53 21.74 -8.85
N VAL A 9 0.86 22.21 -9.91
CA VAL A 9 -0.48 22.79 -9.82
C VAL A 9 -1.31 22.29 -11.00
N ASP A 10 -2.48 21.71 -10.73
CA ASP A 10 -3.49 21.42 -11.74
C ASP A 10 -4.66 22.41 -11.61
N ARG A 11 -4.81 23.31 -12.58
CA ARG A 11 -5.90 24.30 -12.63
C ARG A 11 -7.20 23.73 -13.20
N THR A 12 -7.16 22.53 -13.80
CA THR A 12 -8.34 21.89 -14.38
C THR A 12 -9.15 21.11 -13.35
N GLY A 13 -8.57 20.86 -12.17
CA GLY A 13 -9.21 20.09 -11.10
C GLY A 13 -9.30 18.58 -11.37
N LYS A 14 -8.59 18.06 -12.38
CA LYS A 14 -8.61 16.63 -12.73
C LYS A 14 -7.70 15.79 -11.85
N ASN A 15 -6.70 16.40 -11.22
CA ASN A 15 -5.75 15.74 -10.34
C ASN A 15 -5.84 16.28 -8.91
N ASP A 16 -5.88 15.37 -7.95
CA ASP A 16 -5.79 15.70 -6.54
C ASP A 16 -4.32 15.84 -6.07
N LEU A 17 -4.14 16.26 -4.81
CA LEU A 17 -2.82 16.41 -4.21
C LEU A 17 -2.02 15.10 -4.12
N ALA A 18 -2.69 13.94 -4.10
CA ALA A 18 -2.02 12.65 -4.06
C ALA A 18 -1.49 12.24 -5.43
N GLN A 19 -2.23 12.52 -6.49
CA GLN A 19 -1.80 12.30 -7.86
C GLN A 19 -0.62 13.21 -8.22
N LEU A 20 -0.67 14.48 -7.84
CA LEU A 20 0.46 15.40 -8.04
C LEU A 20 1.68 14.97 -7.23
N ARG A 21 1.50 14.52 -5.98
CA ARG A 21 2.60 14.00 -5.16
C ARG A 21 3.18 12.72 -5.74
N ALA A 22 2.35 11.83 -6.27
CA ALA A 22 2.80 10.62 -6.94
C ALA A 22 3.60 10.95 -8.21
N LEU A 23 3.14 11.91 -9.02
CA LEU A 23 3.89 12.39 -10.19
C LEU A 23 5.27 12.93 -9.81
N GLN A 24 5.33 13.71 -8.72
CA GLN A 24 6.59 14.21 -8.18
C GLN A 24 7.53 13.06 -7.81
N ASP A 25 7.07 12.13 -6.99
CA ASP A 25 7.93 11.12 -6.36
C ASP A 25 8.34 9.99 -7.32
N TRP A 26 7.46 9.63 -8.26
CA TRP A 26 7.66 8.48 -9.15
C TRP A 26 8.10 8.83 -10.56
N PHE A 27 8.08 10.11 -10.94
CA PHE A 27 8.53 10.55 -12.26
C PHE A 27 9.55 11.68 -12.14
N LEU A 28 9.13 12.88 -11.71
CA LEU A 28 9.98 14.08 -11.76
C LEU A 28 11.24 13.96 -10.91
N LYS A 29 11.15 13.33 -9.74
CA LYS A 29 12.29 13.10 -8.87
C LYS A 29 13.38 12.26 -9.55
N PHE A 30 13.02 11.25 -10.32
CA PHE A 30 13.99 10.40 -11.02
C PHE A 30 14.62 11.13 -12.20
N GLU A 31 13.80 11.81 -13.01
CA GLU A 31 14.28 12.63 -14.13
C GLU A 31 15.27 13.70 -13.67
N LEU A 32 14.95 14.44 -12.61
CA LEU A 32 15.81 15.52 -12.10
C LEU A 32 17.09 15.00 -11.44
N LYS A 33 17.02 13.85 -10.74
CA LYS A 33 18.22 13.22 -10.16
C LYS A 33 19.20 12.70 -11.21
N SER A 34 18.73 12.43 -12.42
CA SER A 34 19.60 11.95 -13.52
C SER A 34 20.53 13.03 -14.08
N LEU A 35 20.26 14.31 -13.78
CA LEU A 35 21.03 15.42 -14.30
C LEU A 35 22.41 15.53 -13.63
N PRO A 36 23.46 15.91 -14.39
CA PRO A 36 24.78 16.14 -13.83
C PRO A 36 24.74 17.15 -12.68
N ASN A 37 25.50 16.87 -11.62
CA ASN A 37 25.66 17.72 -10.44
C ASN A 37 24.40 17.91 -9.56
N VAL A 38 23.39 17.05 -9.68
CA VAL A 38 22.24 17.03 -8.76
C VAL A 38 22.48 16.04 -7.63
N ALA A 39 22.71 16.55 -6.42
CA ALA A 39 22.91 15.72 -5.22
C ALA A 39 21.60 15.12 -4.69
N GLU A 40 20.55 15.93 -4.61
CA GLU A 40 19.25 15.50 -4.09
C GLU A 40 18.09 16.29 -4.70
N VAL A 41 16.95 15.62 -4.84
CA VAL A 41 15.65 16.22 -5.14
C VAL A 41 14.71 15.83 -4.01
N ALA A 42 14.37 16.80 -3.16
CA ALA A 42 13.51 16.62 -2.01
C ALA A 42 12.08 17.07 -2.33
N SER A 43 11.11 16.26 -1.94
CA SER A 43 9.69 16.55 -2.12
C SER A 43 9.16 17.25 -0.86
N VAL A 44 8.51 18.40 -1.03
CA VAL A 44 7.98 19.20 0.08
C VAL A 44 6.46 19.31 -0.07
N GLY A 45 5.73 19.01 1.00
CA GLY A 45 4.26 19.07 1.00
C GLY A 45 3.59 17.98 0.17
N GLY A 46 2.33 18.19 -0.22
CA GLY A 46 1.51 17.20 -0.91
C GLY A 46 0.89 16.16 0.03
N MET A 47 0.17 15.20 -0.56
CA MET A 47 -0.49 14.10 0.13
C MET A 47 0.10 12.78 -0.35
N VAL A 48 0.82 12.05 0.50
CA VAL A 48 1.21 10.68 0.16
C VAL A 48 0.00 9.78 0.42
N LYS A 49 -0.43 9.04 -0.60
CA LYS A 49 -1.57 8.13 -0.50
C LYS A 49 -1.20 6.94 0.39
N GLN A 50 -1.94 6.75 1.47
CA GLN A 50 -1.75 5.63 2.38
C GLN A 50 -3.04 4.82 2.51
N TYR A 51 -2.91 3.49 2.44
CA TYR A 51 -3.96 2.57 2.88
C TYR A 51 -3.95 2.49 4.40
N GLN A 52 -5.05 2.91 5.02
CA GLN A 52 -5.19 2.99 6.46
C GLN A 52 -6.17 1.92 6.92
N VAL A 53 -5.72 1.08 7.87
CA VAL A 53 -6.53 0.07 8.54
C VAL A 53 -6.81 0.58 9.95
N VAL A 54 -8.04 1.02 10.20
CA VAL A 54 -8.49 1.54 11.49
C VAL A 54 -9.20 0.42 12.24
N LEU A 55 -8.53 -0.16 13.22
CA LEU A 55 -9.05 -1.27 14.02
C LEU A 55 -10.15 -0.78 14.99
N ASP A 56 -11.22 -1.57 15.13
CA ASP A 56 -12.26 -1.36 16.13
C ASP A 56 -11.92 -2.20 17.39
N PRO A 57 -11.58 -1.57 18.53
CA PRO A 57 -11.21 -2.28 19.75
C PRO A 57 -12.33 -3.16 20.32
N LEU A 58 -13.59 -2.74 20.16
CA LEU A 58 -14.74 -3.50 20.66
C LEU A 58 -14.92 -4.79 19.86
N LYS A 59 -14.78 -4.70 18.53
CA LYS A 59 -14.85 -5.88 17.67
C LYS A 59 -13.66 -6.80 17.88
N LEU A 60 -12.44 -6.26 18.01
CA LEU A 60 -11.28 -7.07 18.37
C LEU A 60 -11.53 -7.89 19.64
N ALA A 61 -12.05 -7.25 20.69
CA ALA A 61 -12.41 -7.94 21.93
C ALA A 61 -13.51 -8.99 21.73
N ALA A 62 -14.57 -8.68 20.98
CA ALA A 62 -15.66 -9.62 20.69
C ALA A 62 -15.18 -10.88 19.94
N TYR A 63 -14.22 -10.72 19.03
CA TYR A 63 -13.60 -11.83 18.30
C TYR A 63 -12.42 -12.47 19.03
N GLY A 64 -12.00 -11.94 20.19
CA GLY A 64 -10.85 -12.43 20.96
C GLY A 64 -9.53 -12.25 20.20
N LEU A 65 -9.43 -11.24 19.35
CA LEU A 65 -8.26 -10.92 18.54
C LEU A 65 -7.46 -9.78 19.18
N ASN A 66 -6.14 -9.84 19.07
CA ASN A 66 -5.25 -8.75 19.44
C ASN A 66 -4.67 -8.04 18.20
N GLN A 67 -4.14 -6.83 18.39
CA GLN A 67 -3.53 -6.04 17.32
C GLN A 67 -2.35 -6.77 16.65
N GLY A 68 -1.59 -7.57 17.40
CA GLY A 68 -0.46 -8.34 16.89
C GLY A 68 -0.88 -9.35 15.82
N GLN A 69 -1.95 -10.10 16.07
CA GLN A 69 -2.52 -11.07 15.14
C GLN A 69 -2.98 -10.41 13.84
N VAL A 70 -3.60 -9.22 13.94
CA VAL A 70 -3.98 -8.45 12.73
C VAL A 70 -2.74 -8.00 11.95
N ARG A 71 -1.70 -7.54 12.65
CA ARG A 71 -0.44 -7.13 12.02
C ARG A 71 0.22 -8.30 11.27
N GLU A 72 0.26 -9.47 11.88
CA GLU A 72 0.82 -10.67 11.27
C GLU A 72 0.02 -11.12 10.03
N ALA A 73 -1.30 -11.10 10.11
CA ALA A 73 -2.15 -11.43 8.96
C ALA A 73 -1.97 -10.45 7.80
N LEU A 74 -1.87 -9.14 8.08
CA LEU A 74 -1.59 -8.11 7.07
C LEU A 74 -0.22 -8.31 6.42
N LEU A 75 0.80 -8.62 7.20
CA LEU A 75 2.16 -8.88 6.69
C LEU A 75 2.21 -10.16 5.86
N GLY A 76 1.50 -11.22 6.26
CA GLY A 76 1.42 -12.47 5.50
C GLY A 76 0.61 -12.36 4.22
N ALA A 77 -0.46 -11.55 4.22
CA ALA A 77 -1.35 -11.37 3.08
C ALA A 77 -0.78 -10.47 1.98
N ASN A 78 0.25 -9.66 2.27
CA ASN A 78 0.88 -8.77 1.29
C ASN A 78 2.26 -9.27 0.84
N GLN A 79 2.37 -10.57 0.57
CA GLN A 79 3.59 -11.21 0.09
C GLN A 79 3.34 -11.88 -1.27
N GLU A 80 4.34 -11.83 -2.13
CA GLU A 80 4.37 -12.62 -3.36
C GLU A 80 5.23 -13.87 -3.12
N SER A 81 4.69 -15.05 -3.47
CA SER A 81 5.41 -16.31 -3.38
C SER A 81 5.65 -16.87 -4.78
N GLY A 82 6.92 -17.17 -5.09
CA GLY A 82 7.31 -17.84 -6.33
C GLY A 82 7.01 -19.33 -6.24
N GLY A 83 6.10 -19.83 -7.08
CA GLY A 83 5.59 -21.20 -7.05
C GLY A 83 6.44 -22.24 -7.78
N SER A 84 7.73 -21.94 -8.04
CA SER A 84 8.63 -22.76 -8.85
C SER A 84 8.12 -23.01 -10.30
N VAL A 85 8.86 -23.81 -11.05
CA VAL A 85 8.58 -24.14 -12.46
C VAL A 85 7.90 -25.50 -12.54
N LEU A 86 6.80 -25.60 -13.27
CA LEU A 86 6.16 -26.86 -13.65
C LEU A 86 6.61 -27.23 -15.07
N GLU A 87 7.37 -28.31 -15.22
CA GLU A 87 7.70 -28.84 -16.55
C GLU A 87 6.54 -29.70 -17.05
N LEU A 88 5.90 -29.28 -18.15
CA LEU A 88 4.82 -30.02 -18.80
C LEU A 88 5.08 -30.12 -20.30
N ALA A 89 5.17 -31.35 -20.82
CA ALA A 89 5.39 -31.63 -22.24
C ALA A 89 6.63 -30.93 -22.86
N GLY A 90 7.73 -30.82 -22.10
CA GLY A 90 8.97 -30.19 -22.56
C GLY A 90 8.96 -28.66 -22.55
N ALA A 91 7.94 -28.04 -21.94
CA ALA A 91 7.90 -26.61 -21.68
C ALA A 91 7.89 -26.32 -20.17
N GLU A 92 8.67 -25.33 -19.77
CA GLU A 92 8.74 -24.83 -18.40
C GLU A 92 7.68 -23.75 -18.16
N TYR A 93 6.72 -24.02 -17.29
CA TYR A 93 5.69 -23.07 -16.87
C TYR A 93 6.01 -22.49 -15.50
N MET A 94 6.30 -21.20 -15.46
CA MET A 94 6.52 -20.50 -14.19
C MET A 94 5.21 -20.32 -13.45
N VAL A 95 5.08 -20.91 -12.26
CA VAL A 95 3.91 -20.73 -11.40
C VAL A 95 4.17 -19.53 -10.49
N ARG A 96 3.31 -18.52 -10.57
CA ARG A 96 3.36 -17.34 -9.69
C ARG A 96 2.04 -17.21 -8.94
N ALA A 97 2.11 -17.21 -7.61
CA ALA A 97 0.97 -16.86 -6.76
C ALA A 97 1.09 -15.37 -6.40
N GLY A 98 0.33 -14.52 -7.09
CA GLY A 98 0.27 -13.09 -6.78
C GLY A 98 -0.48 -12.87 -5.47
N GLY A 99 0.15 -12.16 -4.52
CA GLY A 99 -0.44 -11.82 -3.22
C GLY A 99 -0.37 -10.34 -2.87
N TYR A 100 0.00 -9.46 -3.81
CA TYR A 100 -0.01 -8.02 -3.53
C TYR A 100 -1.43 -7.48 -3.47
N LEU A 101 -1.74 -6.78 -2.38
CA LEU A 101 -3.02 -6.10 -2.18
C LEU A 101 -3.03 -4.82 -3.01
N LYS A 102 -4.01 -4.68 -3.91
CA LYS A 102 -4.12 -3.54 -4.84
C LYS A 102 -5.30 -2.65 -4.53
N THR A 103 -6.39 -3.22 -4.05
CA THR A 103 -7.66 -2.55 -3.79
C THR A 103 -8.02 -2.56 -2.32
N LEU A 104 -8.91 -1.65 -1.90
CA LEU A 104 -9.45 -1.66 -0.53
C LEU A 104 -10.17 -2.97 -0.20
N ASP A 105 -10.79 -3.61 -1.20
CA ASP A 105 -11.51 -4.87 -1.01
C ASP A 105 -10.55 -6.03 -0.78
N ASP A 106 -9.36 -6.01 -1.40
CA ASP A 106 -8.31 -6.99 -1.13
C ASP A 106 -7.92 -6.97 0.35
N PHE A 107 -7.74 -5.76 0.92
CA PHE A 107 -7.48 -5.60 2.36
C PHE A 107 -8.65 -6.09 3.21
N ARG A 108 -9.89 -5.74 2.87
CA ARG A 108 -11.07 -6.15 3.64
C ARG A 108 -11.26 -7.66 3.63
N ALA A 109 -10.86 -8.33 2.56
CA ALA A 109 -11.00 -9.77 2.38
C ALA A 109 -9.96 -10.61 3.15
N ILE A 110 -8.92 -9.98 3.74
CA ILE A 110 -7.86 -10.69 4.46
C ILE A 110 -8.47 -11.53 5.60
N PRO A 111 -8.30 -12.86 5.60
CA PRO A 111 -8.75 -13.72 6.68
C PRO A 111 -7.83 -13.57 7.90
N LEU A 112 -8.43 -13.49 9.09
CA LEU A 112 -7.71 -13.36 10.36
C LEU A 112 -7.76 -14.65 11.19
N VAL A 113 -8.96 -15.18 11.39
CA VAL A 113 -9.22 -16.37 12.22
C VAL A 113 -10.50 -17.05 11.73
N ALA A 114 -10.59 -18.38 11.85
CA ALA A 114 -11.83 -19.11 11.59
C ALA A 114 -12.56 -19.39 12.90
N ARG A 115 -13.85 -19.03 13.00
CA ARG A 115 -14.74 -19.48 14.08
C ARG A 115 -15.87 -20.31 13.47
N GLY A 116 -15.92 -21.60 13.80
CA GLY A 116 -17.01 -22.49 13.39
C GLY A 116 -17.30 -22.45 11.87
N ASN A 117 -16.29 -22.76 11.05
CA ASN A 117 -16.33 -22.71 9.58
C ASN A 117 -16.56 -21.34 8.93
N VAL A 118 -16.76 -20.25 9.68
CA VAL A 118 -16.86 -18.90 9.13
C VAL A 118 -15.54 -18.14 9.37
N PRO A 119 -14.82 -17.72 8.32
CA PRO A 119 -13.63 -16.90 8.48
C PRO A 119 -14.02 -15.47 8.86
N VAL A 120 -13.41 -14.96 9.94
CA VAL A 120 -13.43 -13.55 10.31
C VAL A 120 -12.41 -12.82 9.46
N ARG A 121 -12.85 -11.77 8.76
CA ARG A 121 -12.04 -10.98 7.84
C ARG A 121 -11.65 -9.65 8.45
N LEU A 122 -10.64 -8.99 7.87
CA LEU A 122 -10.21 -7.67 8.30
C LEU A 122 -11.35 -6.64 8.22
N GLY A 123 -12.20 -6.70 7.19
CA GLY A 123 -13.35 -5.81 7.05
C GLY A 123 -14.39 -5.96 8.16
N ASP A 124 -14.43 -7.10 8.86
CA ASP A 124 -15.37 -7.31 9.96
C ASP A 124 -14.95 -6.49 11.18
N ILE A 125 -13.64 -6.38 11.42
CA ILE A 125 -13.05 -5.80 12.63
C ILE A 125 -12.38 -4.43 12.43
N ALA A 126 -12.30 -3.94 11.20
CA ALA A 126 -11.57 -2.74 10.86
C ALA A 126 -12.22 -1.96 9.71
N THR A 127 -12.06 -0.64 9.75
CA THR A 127 -12.37 0.23 8.62
C THR A 127 -11.12 0.39 7.76
N VAL A 128 -11.19 -0.04 6.50
CA VAL A 128 -10.12 0.14 5.51
C VAL A 128 -10.46 1.32 4.60
N GLN A 129 -9.60 2.34 4.62
CA GLN A 129 -9.78 3.57 3.86
C GLN A 129 -8.46 4.05 3.25
N VAL A 130 -8.57 4.97 2.29
CA VAL A 130 -7.42 5.72 1.78
C VAL A 130 -7.36 7.06 2.50
N GLY A 131 -6.19 7.43 2.98
CA GLY A 131 -5.96 8.73 3.62
C GLY A 131 -4.55 9.28 3.37
N PRO A 132 -4.29 10.53 3.77
CA PRO A 132 -2.95 11.10 3.75
C PRO A 132 -2.03 10.39 4.75
N GLU A 133 -0.77 10.24 4.39
CA GLU A 133 0.27 9.84 5.35
C GLU A 133 0.34 10.81 6.53
N MET A 134 0.45 10.25 7.74
CA MET A 134 0.56 11.03 8.96
C MET A 134 1.86 11.84 8.95
N ARG A 135 1.73 13.17 8.97
CA ARG A 135 2.88 14.07 9.08
C ARG A 135 3.41 14.01 10.50
N ARG A 136 4.53 13.31 10.73
CA ARG A 136 5.36 13.56 11.91
C ARG A 136 6.17 14.82 11.61
N GLY A 137 5.85 15.90 12.32
CA GLY A 137 6.63 17.13 12.31
C GLY A 137 8.04 16.90 12.83
#